data_AF-A0A3D4GY17-F1
#
_entry.id   AF-A0A3D4GY17-F1
#
_cell.length_a   1.000
_cell.length_b   1.000
_cell.length_c   1.000
_cell.angle_alpha   90.00
_cell.angle_beta   90.00
_cell.angle_gamma   90.00
#
_symmetry.space_group_name_H-M   'P 1'
#
loop_
_entity.id
_entity.type
_entity.pdbx_description
1 polymer ?
#
loop_
_entity_poly.entity_id
_entity_poly.type
_entity_poly.pdbx_seq_one_letter_code
_entity_poly.pdbx_strand_id
1 'polypeptide(L)'
;MIDDRSVPEDDFVDKLMNDLDRYHDASHVRQYRSSEWQRMLQTSRFVIESLNPYTQHRRISSHTEGVEDAAVDKILDMIGNLDNQIN
;
A
#
# COMPACT_ATOMS: atom_id res chain seq x y z
N MET A 1 -0.36 0.66 -20.86
CA MET A 1 -0.42 1.55 -19.69
C MET A 1 -0.65 0.66 -18.48
N ILE A 2 0.27 0.67 -17.51
CA ILE A 2 0.08 0.00 -16.21
C ILE A 2 -0.39 1.09 -15.25
N ASP A 3 -1.53 0.86 -14.61
CA ASP A 3 -2.08 1.72 -13.55
C ASP A 3 -2.33 0.82 -12.35
N ASP A 4 -1.39 0.86 -11.41
CA ASP A 4 -1.39 0.01 -10.22
C ASP A 4 -1.14 0.88 -8.98
N ARG A 5 -1.70 0.47 -7.84
CA ARG A 5 -1.40 1.13 -6.57
C ARG A 5 0.07 0.88 -6.24
N SER A 6 0.77 1.93 -5.81
CA SER A 6 2.15 1.85 -5.33
C SER A 6 2.23 2.48 -3.95
N VAL A 7 3.10 1.95 -3.09
CA VAL A 7 3.37 2.58 -1.79
C VAL A 7 4.43 3.69 -1.94
N PRO A 8 4.39 4.73 -1.11
CA PRO A 8 5.44 5.74 -1.05
C PRO A 8 6.82 5.14 -0.76
N GLU A 9 7.87 5.89 -1.10
CA GLU A 9 9.26 5.46 -0.88
C GLU A 9 9.71 5.49 0.59
N ASP A 10 8.83 5.87 1.51
CA ASP A 10 9.05 5.90 2.94
C ASP A 10 8.87 4.51 3.56
N ASP A 11 9.87 4.05 4.33
CA ASP A 11 9.88 2.69 4.90
C ASP A 11 8.75 2.43 5.90
N PHE A 12 8.40 3.45 6.69
CA PHE A 12 7.31 3.34 7.65
C PHE A 12 5.97 3.22 6.93
N VAL A 13 5.71 4.12 5.97
CA VAL A 13 4.47 4.10 5.18
C VAL A 13 4.37 2.82 4.35
N ASP A 14 5.47 2.36 3.76
CA ASP A 14 5.54 1.09 3.02
C ASP A 14 5.07 -0.09 3.88
N LYS A 15 5.69 -0.24 5.05
CA LYS A 15 5.33 -1.30 6.00
C LYS A 15 3.87 -1.21 6.41
N LEU A 16 3.43 -0.02 6.83
CA LEU A 16 2.07 0.21 7.30
C LEU A 16 1.03 -0.13 6.24
N MET A 17 1.20 0.37 5.00
CA MET A 17 0.25 0.13 3.92
C MET A 17 0.17 -1.36 3.56
N ASN A 18 1.30 -2.06 3.52
CA ASN A 18 1.31 -3.49 3.21
C ASN A 18 0.72 -4.34 4.33
N ASP A 19 0.87 -3.92 5.58
CA ASP A 19 0.23 -4.58 6.70
C ASP A 19 -1.29 -4.34 6.66
N LEU A 20 -1.75 -3.11 6.40
CA LEU A 20 -3.17 -2.79 6.20
C LEU A 20 -3.81 -3.65 5.10
N ASP A 21 -3.19 -3.72 3.92
CA ASP A 21 -3.70 -4.52 2.80
C ASP A 21 -3.72 -6.02 3.15
N ARG A 22 -2.78 -6.53 3.95
CA ARG A 22 -2.76 -7.94 4.38
C ARG A 22 -3.87 -8.29 5.38
N TYR A 23 -4.22 -7.37 6.27
CA TYR A 23 -5.35 -7.59 7.17
C TYR A 23 -6.68 -7.47 6.43
N HIS A 24 -6.76 -6.59 5.42
CA HIS A 24 -7.95 -6.46 4.58
C HIS A 24 -8.13 -7.67 3.65
N ASP A 25 -7.04 -8.15 3.03
CA ASP A 25 -7.03 -9.27 2.10
C ASP A 25 -5.88 -10.23 2.45
N ALA A 26 -6.21 -11.40 2.99
CA ALA A 26 -5.22 -12.40 3.37
C ALA A 26 -4.42 -12.96 2.18
N SER A 27 -4.89 -12.76 0.94
CA SER A 27 -4.16 -13.13 -0.28
C SER A 27 -3.15 -12.05 -0.71
N HIS A 28 -3.16 -10.87 -0.08
CA HIS A 28 -2.25 -9.79 -0.37
C HIS A 28 -0.79 -10.21 -0.13
N VAL A 29 0.01 -10.11 -1.18
CA VAL A 29 1.44 -10.41 -1.12
C VAL A 29 2.22 -9.14 -0.79
N ARG A 30 2.13 -8.15 -1.69
CA ARG A 30 2.98 -6.96 -1.69
C ARG A 30 2.42 -5.90 -2.64
N GLN A 31 2.29 -4.66 -2.16
CA GLN A 31 2.15 -3.48 -2.99
C GLN A 31 3.51 -2.77 -3.09
N TYR A 32 4.20 -2.90 -4.22
CA TYR A 32 5.56 -2.39 -4.41
C TYR A 32 5.65 -0.85 -4.43
N ARG A 33 6.85 -0.34 -4.15
CA ARG A 33 7.22 1.05 -4.40
C ARG A 33 7.38 1.33 -5.88
N SER A 34 7.29 2.60 -6.26
CA SER A 34 7.53 3.01 -7.65
C SER A 34 8.97 2.72 -8.07
N SER A 35 9.95 2.88 -7.19
CA SER A 35 11.36 2.55 -7.44
C SER A 35 11.58 1.05 -7.69
N GLU A 36 10.88 0.18 -6.96
CA GLU A 36 10.93 -1.27 -7.13
C GLU A 36 10.36 -1.68 -8.50
N TRP A 37 9.20 -1.12 -8.88
CA TRP A 37 8.64 -1.31 -10.22
C TRP A 37 9.61 -0.87 -11.31
N GLN A 38 10.20 0.33 -11.17
CA GLN A 38 11.17 0.83 -12.13
C GLN A 38 12.36 -0.13 -12.29
N ARG A 39 12.90 -0.60 -11.17
CA ARG A 39 14.00 -1.56 -11.16
C ARG A 39 13.64 -2.87 -11.85
N MET A 40 12.46 -3.43 -11.57
CA MET A 40 12.00 -4.68 -12.18
C MET A 40 11.83 -4.55 -13.70
N LEU A 41 11.25 -3.44 -14.16
CA LEU A 41 11.06 -3.14 -15.58
C LEU A 41 12.40 -2.94 -16.30
N GLN A 42 13.29 -2.11 -15.74
CA GLN A 42 14.61 -1.86 -16.32
C GLN A 42 15.49 -3.12 -16.35
N THR A 43 15.44 -3.95 -15.30
CA THR A 43 16.13 -5.25 -15.26
C THR A 43 15.62 -6.17 -16.37
N SER A 44 14.34 -6.06 -16.72
CA SER A 44 13.69 -6.79 -17.82
C SER A 44 13.86 -6.12 -19.18
N ARG A 45 14.74 -5.10 -19.28
CA ARG A 45 15.06 -4.33 -20.50
C ARG A 45 13.92 -3.50 -21.07
N PHE A 46 12.89 -3.20 -20.27
CA PHE A 46 11.91 -2.19 -20.64
C PHE A 46 12.49 -0.79 -20.46
N VAL A 47 12.06 0.13 -21.32
CA VAL A 47 12.33 1.57 -21.19
C VAL A 47 11.09 2.22 -20.61
N ILE A 48 11.27 2.98 -19.53
CA ILE A 48 10.19 3.72 -18.87
C ILE A 48 10.16 5.11 -19.48
N GLU A 49 9.13 5.40 -20.27
CA GLU A 49 8.99 6.70 -20.93
C GLU A 49 8.49 7.78 -19.97
N SER A 50 7.56 7.43 -19.08
CA SER A 50 7.05 8.33 -18.04
C SER A 50 6.52 7.55 -16.84
N LEU A 51 6.58 8.20 -15.67
CA LEU A 51 5.97 7.74 -14.43
C LEU A 51 5.16 8.91 -13.85
N ASN A 52 3.85 8.71 -13.71
CA ASN A 52 2.93 9.77 -13.29
C ASN A 52 2.25 9.37 -11.97
N PRO A 53 2.81 9.73 -10.81
CA PRO A 53 2.19 9.43 -9.53
C PRO A 53 0.95 10.31 -9.33
N TYR A 54 -0.10 9.74 -8.74
CA TYR A 54 -1.26 10.49 -8.28
C TYR A 54 -1.76 9.92 -6.95
N THR A 55 -2.34 10.78 -6.13
CA THR A 55 -2.90 10.39 -4.83
C THR A 55 -4.39 10.13 -4.98
N GLN A 56 -4.85 8.95 -4.56
CA GLN A 56 -6.26 8.63 -4.45
C GLN A 56 -6.67 8.53 -2.98
N HIS A 57 -7.50 9.46 -2.52
CA HIS A 57 -8.09 9.38 -1.18
C HIS A 57 -9.21 8.33 -1.16
N ARG A 58 -9.17 7.44 -0.17
CA ARG A 58 -10.19 6.41 0.04
C ARG A 58 -10.79 6.54 1.44
N ARG A 59 -12.05 6.14 1.58
CA ARG A 59 -12.71 6.07 2.90
C ARG A 59 -12.08 4.93 3.71
N ILE A 60 -11.96 5.10 5.02
CA ILE A 60 -11.45 4.03 5.91
C ILE A 60 -12.28 2.75 5.75
N SER A 61 -13.59 2.88 5.58
CA SER A 61 -14.50 1.74 5.35
C SER A 61 -14.10 0.85 4.17
N SER A 62 -13.37 1.37 3.18
CA SER A 62 -12.87 0.57 2.06
C SER A 62 -11.79 -0.45 2.43
N HIS A 63 -11.23 -0.38 3.64
CA HIS A 63 -10.29 -1.39 4.17
C HIS A 63 -10.96 -2.32 5.20
N THR A 64 -12.25 -2.15 5.50
CA THR A 64 -12.95 -2.96 6.52
C THR A 64 -14.18 -3.67 5.95
N GLU A 65 -14.65 -3.30 4.77
CA GLU A 65 -15.82 -3.90 4.14
C GLU A 65 -15.53 -5.34 3.70
N GLY A 66 -16.34 -6.29 4.17
CA GLY A 66 -16.18 -7.71 3.83
C GLY A 66 -15.01 -8.42 4.55
N VAL A 67 -14.39 -7.75 5.52
CA VAL A 67 -13.29 -8.27 6.34
C VAL A 67 -13.84 -8.87 7.64
N GLU A 68 -13.23 -9.95 8.13
CA GLU A 68 -13.55 -10.58 9.42
C GLU A 68 -13.33 -9.60 10.60
N ASP A 69 -14.18 -9.64 11.62
CA ASP A 69 -14.19 -8.67 12.74
C ASP A 69 -12.83 -8.50 13.42
N ALA A 70 -12.10 -9.60 13.65
CA ALA A 70 -10.77 -9.55 14.28
C ALA A 70 -9.73 -8.79 13.44
N ALA A 71 -9.85 -8.82 12.11
CA ALA A 71 -8.98 -8.07 11.21
C ALA A 71 -9.43 -6.61 11.10
N VAL A 72 -10.74 -6.33 11.15
CA VAL A 72 -11.27 -4.96 11.27
C VAL A 72 -10.70 -4.26 12.51
N ASP A 73 -10.70 -4.91 13.67
CA ASP A 73 -10.13 -4.36 14.90
C ASP A 73 -8.65 -3.99 14.74
N LYS A 74 -7.87 -4.84 14.06
CA LYS A 74 -6.45 -4.57 13.77
C LYS A 74 -6.27 -3.39 12.84
N ILE A 75 -7.09 -3.28 11.80
CA ILE A 75 -7.04 -2.18 10.84
C ILE A 75 -7.36 -0.86 11.54
N LEU A 76 -8.39 -0.82 12.37
CA LEU A 76 -8.77 0.37 13.12
C LEU A 76 -7.72 0.76 14.17
N ASP A 77 -7.13 -0.21 14.87
CA ASP A 77 -6.04 0.04 15.83
C ASP A 77 -4.79 0.62 15.15
N MET A 78 -4.39 0.07 14.00
CA MET A 78 -3.26 0.61 13.23
C MET A 78 -3.51 2.04 12.76
N ILE A 79 -4.71 2.35 12.27
CA ILE A 79 -5.07 3.70 11.81
C ILE A 79 -5.18 4.66 13.00
N GLY A 80 -5.81 4.25 14.10
CA GLY A 80 -6.01 5.08 15.28
C GLY A 80 -4.73 5.47 16.01
N ASN A 81 -3.67 4.68 15.86
CA ASN A 81 -2.38 4.93 16.50
C ASN A 81 -1.33 5.63 15.61
N LEU A 82 -1.71 6.10 14.42
CA LEU A 82 -0.76 6.73 13.49
C LEU A 82 -0.03 7.93 14.10
N ASP A 83 -0.76 8.78 14.83
CA ASP A 83 -0.18 9.97 15.48
C ASP A 83 0.89 9.60 16.53
N ASN A 84 0.81 8.39 17.12
CA ASN A 84 1.77 7.91 18.11
C ASN A 84 3.01 7.27 17.48
N GLN A 85 2.98 6.94 16.18
CA GLN A 85 4.06 6.24 15.48
C GLN A 85 4.91 7.15 14.58
N ILE A 86 4.47 8.40 14.36
CA ILE A 86 5.15 9.39 13.51
C ILE A 86 5.96 10.41 14.36
N ASN A 87 5.93 10.29 15.70
CA ASN A 87 6.70 11.12 16.64
C ASN A 87 8.02 10.48 17.08
#